data_AF-A0A9X4MH04-F1
#
_entry.id   AF-A0A9X4MH04-F1
#
_cell.length_a   1.000
_cell.length_b   1.000
_cell.length_c   1.000
_cell.angle_alpha   90.00
_cell.angle_beta   90.00
_cell.angle_gamma   90.00
#
_symmetry.space_group_name_H-M   'P 1'
#
loop_
_entity.id
_entity.type
_entity.pdbx_description
1 polymer ?
#
loop_
_entity_poly.entity_id
_entity_poly.type
_entity_poly.pdbx_seq_one_letter_code
_entity_poly.pdbx_strand_id
1 'polypeptide(L)'
;MLTAALKENLSFMVVEVARQLDDTLDFLQNGDAAAFQQINSRDDYIDNLKTVIENRCFTTLGEAKTISQRERDRIQATHTICVNLERIGDFCVSAADQLHYLNKHAILQHFDYQQIFDILAEHLQVVIPVLEKGDMGQALAICRAENQIDVIYKENFDKIMEELRRGKEIENLITVLFIFRYLERMGDSLLNIGEALLLSILGEKIKIEQFQALEETLSKSGLRTSLAEVEFSSILGSRSGCRISKVQGNGGLPFLAPQTQSSIFKEGNREKILTEKKNLERWNEIFPDLTPRLFSYQESEETASLLVEFLPGRTLEAIILKGDPDELHTVCMLLHATVLEIWTRTKKTTPIKANFIPQIMARMHSVLSVHPDFHRASQDIGSSEVMATDELLAKCRKIEEELAAPFSVFIHGDFNVNNIIYNAERERIQFIDLYRSREADYIQDVSVFIASNFRQPVFQEHLRERLNWFTKGMYQMAKNFAVEQGDETFELRMALALARSFYTSTRFELNNDFANEMFLRSHFLLEKVLAHQDKPWQTFSLPSGIMYY
;
A
#
# COMPACT_ATOMS: atom_id res chain seq x y z
N MET A 1 2.60 -26.04 -17.03
CA MET A 1 1.35 -25.82 -17.81
C MET A 1 0.16 -25.99 -16.87
N LEU A 2 -0.98 -25.31 -17.11
CA LEU A 2 -2.25 -25.69 -16.47
C LEU A 2 -2.48 -27.19 -16.70
N THR A 3 -2.92 -27.93 -15.67
CA THR A 3 -3.24 -29.35 -15.87
C THR A 3 -4.39 -29.45 -16.88
N ALA A 4 -4.34 -30.44 -17.78
CA ALA A 4 -5.36 -30.60 -18.83
C ALA A 4 -6.78 -30.64 -18.25
N ALA A 5 -6.96 -31.33 -17.12
CA ALA A 5 -8.23 -31.40 -16.40
C ALA A 5 -8.71 -30.04 -15.85
N LEU A 6 -7.81 -29.19 -15.35
CA LEU A 6 -8.18 -27.85 -14.85
C LEU A 6 -8.66 -26.96 -16.00
N LYS A 7 -7.96 -27.01 -17.14
CA LYS A 7 -8.35 -26.30 -18.36
C LYS A 7 -9.72 -26.77 -18.86
N GLU A 8 -9.92 -28.08 -18.93
CA GLU A 8 -11.15 -28.69 -19.40
C GLU A 8 -12.35 -28.25 -18.55
N ASN A 9 -12.25 -28.37 -17.22
CA ASN A 9 -13.32 -27.93 -16.30
C ASN A 9 -13.60 -26.43 -16.42
N LEU A 10 -12.57 -25.58 -16.52
CA LEU A 10 -12.75 -24.14 -16.70
C LEU A 10 -13.43 -23.82 -18.05
N SER A 11 -13.06 -24.53 -19.12
CA SER A 11 -13.70 -24.36 -20.43
C SER A 11 -15.17 -24.78 -20.39
N PHE A 12 -15.51 -25.88 -19.72
CA PHE A 12 -16.89 -26.26 -19.49
C PHE A 12 -17.65 -25.19 -18.68
N MET A 13 -17.06 -24.65 -17.62
CA MET A 13 -17.68 -23.60 -16.82
C MET A 13 -17.98 -22.35 -17.65
N VAL A 14 -17.06 -21.91 -18.52
CA VAL A 14 -17.30 -20.77 -19.43
C VAL A 14 -18.47 -21.04 -20.37
N VAL A 15 -18.57 -22.26 -20.92
CA VAL A 15 -19.68 -22.65 -21.81
C VAL A 15 -21.01 -22.67 -21.05
N GLU A 16 -21.04 -23.18 -19.83
CA GLU A 16 -22.26 -23.22 -19.02
C GLU A 16 -22.73 -21.83 -18.61
N VAL A 17 -21.81 -20.93 -18.22
CA VAL A 17 -22.15 -19.54 -17.89
C VAL A 17 -22.62 -18.78 -19.13
N ALA A 18 -22.00 -18.97 -20.29
CA ALA A 18 -22.49 -18.38 -21.54
C ALA A 18 -23.91 -18.86 -21.87
N ARG A 19 -24.18 -20.15 -21.67
CA ARG A 19 -25.53 -20.70 -21.85
C ARG A 19 -26.52 -20.20 -20.81
N GLN A 20 -26.09 -19.97 -19.57
CA GLN A 20 -26.91 -19.36 -18.53
C GLN A 20 -27.31 -17.92 -18.90
N LEU A 21 -26.41 -17.15 -19.52
CA LEU A 21 -26.71 -15.83 -20.05
C LEU A 21 -27.77 -15.90 -21.15
N ASP A 22 -27.62 -16.81 -22.12
CA ASP A 22 -28.60 -17.02 -23.20
C ASP A 22 -29.98 -17.42 -22.63
N ASP A 23 -30.01 -18.44 -21.75
CA ASP A 23 -31.24 -18.94 -21.11
C ASP A 23 -31.92 -17.80 -20.29
N THR A 24 -31.13 -16.95 -19.64
CA THR A 24 -31.64 -15.79 -18.87
C THR A 24 -32.18 -14.71 -19.78
N LEU A 25 -31.49 -14.37 -20.87
CA LEU A 25 -31.96 -13.40 -21.85
C LEU A 25 -33.29 -13.84 -22.47
N ASP A 26 -33.39 -15.11 -22.89
CA ASP A 26 -34.62 -15.70 -23.43
C ASP A 26 -35.75 -15.66 -22.40
N PHE A 27 -35.45 -15.90 -21.12
CA PHE A 27 -36.43 -15.81 -20.04
C PHE A 27 -36.88 -14.37 -19.78
N LEU A 28 -35.97 -13.40 -19.77
CA LEU A 28 -36.28 -11.96 -19.65
C LEU A 28 -37.14 -11.44 -20.81
N GLN A 29 -37.07 -12.08 -21.97
CA GLN A 29 -37.87 -11.73 -23.15
C GLN A 29 -39.26 -12.38 -23.16
N ASN A 30 -39.37 -13.64 -22.73
CA ASN A 30 -40.57 -14.46 -22.94
C ASN A 30 -41.34 -14.80 -21.66
N GLY A 31 -40.71 -14.77 -20.48
CA GLY A 31 -41.33 -15.05 -19.19
C GLY A 31 -41.80 -16.49 -18.98
N ASP A 32 -41.20 -17.48 -19.64
CA ASP A 32 -41.58 -18.90 -19.50
C ASP A 32 -41.11 -19.50 -18.16
N ALA A 33 -42.06 -19.86 -17.28
CA ALA A 33 -41.77 -20.45 -15.98
C ALA A 33 -40.93 -21.75 -16.05
N ALA A 34 -41.00 -22.51 -17.14
CA ALA A 34 -40.16 -23.69 -17.33
C ALA A 34 -38.67 -23.31 -17.51
N ALA A 35 -38.39 -22.16 -18.13
CA ALA A 35 -37.04 -21.66 -18.32
C ALA A 35 -36.39 -21.24 -17.00
N PHE A 36 -37.15 -20.68 -16.05
CA PHE A 36 -36.61 -20.33 -14.73
C PHE A 36 -36.07 -21.53 -13.95
N GLN A 37 -36.77 -22.68 -13.99
CA GLN A 37 -36.30 -23.91 -13.34
C GLN A 37 -35.01 -24.44 -14.00
N GLN A 38 -34.87 -24.27 -15.32
CA GLN A 38 -33.66 -24.63 -16.05
C GLN A 38 -32.48 -23.74 -15.64
N ILE A 39 -32.70 -22.43 -15.51
CA ILE A 39 -31.70 -21.46 -15.03
C ILE A 39 -31.19 -21.87 -13.63
N ASN A 40 -32.09 -22.13 -12.68
CA ASN A 40 -31.69 -22.58 -11.33
C ASN A 40 -30.92 -23.91 -11.33
N SER A 41 -31.38 -24.89 -12.13
CA SER A 41 -30.71 -26.20 -12.18
C SER A 41 -29.31 -26.14 -12.79
N ARG A 42 -29.06 -25.18 -13.70
CA ARG A 42 -27.74 -24.97 -14.30
C ARG A 42 -26.79 -24.26 -13.32
N ASP A 43 -27.32 -23.38 -12.48
CA ASP A 43 -26.57 -22.68 -11.43
C ASP A 43 -25.92 -23.67 -10.45
N ASP A 44 -26.69 -24.66 -9.97
CA ASP A 44 -26.18 -25.76 -9.13
C ASP A 44 -25.00 -26.52 -9.80
N TYR A 45 -25.03 -26.64 -11.12
CA TYR A 45 -23.97 -27.29 -11.89
C TYR A 45 -22.72 -26.41 -12.00
N ILE A 46 -22.90 -25.10 -12.19
CA ILE A 46 -21.81 -24.10 -12.21
C ILE A 46 -21.11 -24.06 -10.84
N ASP A 47 -21.87 -24.11 -9.74
CA ASP A 47 -21.36 -24.19 -8.36
C ASP A 47 -20.51 -25.43 -8.12
N ASN A 48 -20.97 -26.58 -8.61
CA ASN A 48 -20.21 -27.81 -8.52
C ASN A 48 -18.91 -27.73 -9.35
N LEU A 49 -18.97 -27.20 -10.57
CA LEU A 49 -17.77 -26.97 -11.40
C LEU A 49 -16.77 -26.04 -10.70
N LYS A 50 -17.24 -24.96 -10.07
CA LYS A 50 -16.42 -24.08 -9.26
C LYS A 50 -15.69 -24.86 -8.17
N THR A 51 -16.43 -25.62 -7.36
CA THR A 51 -15.86 -26.43 -6.28
C THR A 51 -14.79 -27.40 -6.79
N VAL A 52 -15.02 -28.04 -7.94
CA VAL A 52 -14.04 -28.95 -8.56
C VAL A 52 -12.77 -28.21 -9.00
N ILE A 53 -12.92 -27.04 -9.65
CA ILE A 53 -11.81 -26.20 -10.12
C ILE A 53 -11.00 -25.66 -8.94
N GLU A 54 -11.66 -25.12 -7.90
CA GLU A 54 -11.03 -24.58 -6.70
C GLU A 54 -10.19 -25.63 -5.98
N ASN A 55 -10.77 -26.80 -5.71
CA ASN A 55 -10.07 -27.91 -5.06
C ASN A 55 -8.85 -28.35 -5.88
N ARG A 56 -8.97 -28.37 -7.22
CA ARG A 56 -7.86 -28.72 -8.10
C ARG A 56 -6.76 -27.66 -8.09
N CYS A 57 -7.11 -26.37 -8.07
CA CYS A 57 -6.15 -25.27 -7.92
C CYS A 57 -5.34 -25.41 -6.62
N PHE A 58 -6.00 -25.58 -5.48
CA PHE A 58 -5.33 -25.69 -4.19
C PHE A 58 -4.50 -26.96 -4.04
N THR A 59 -5.01 -28.09 -4.54
CA THR A 59 -4.26 -29.35 -4.56
C THR A 59 -2.97 -29.20 -5.38
N THR A 60 -3.07 -28.58 -6.56
CA THR A 60 -1.91 -28.36 -7.44
C THR A 60 -0.86 -27.45 -6.78
N LEU A 61 -1.29 -26.41 -6.05
CA LEU A 61 -0.39 -25.53 -5.31
C LEU A 61 0.26 -26.22 -4.10
N GLY A 62 -0.47 -27.10 -3.41
CA GLY A 62 -0.01 -27.79 -2.21
C GLY A 62 0.90 -28.99 -2.47
N GLU A 63 0.69 -29.75 -3.55
CA GLU A 63 1.44 -30.98 -3.84
C GLU A 63 2.75 -30.72 -4.64
N ALA A 64 2.88 -29.55 -5.25
CA ALA A 64 4.01 -29.25 -6.12
C ALA A 64 5.31 -29.02 -5.32
N LYS A 65 6.21 -30.03 -5.34
CA LYS A 65 7.57 -29.92 -4.77
C LYS A 65 8.39 -28.77 -5.37
N THR A 66 8.15 -28.46 -6.65
CA THR A 66 8.72 -27.33 -7.38
C THR A 66 7.68 -26.84 -8.39
N ILE A 67 7.15 -25.64 -8.19
CA ILE A 67 6.28 -24.94 -9.15
C ILE A 67 6.93 -23.61 -9.52
N SER A 68 6.96 -23.28 -10.80
CA SER A 68 7.46 -21.97 -11.25
C SER A 68 6.52 -20.85 -10.80
N GLN A 69 7.03 -19.64 -10.60
CA GLN A 69 6.19 -18.48 -10.21
C GLN A 69 5.06 -18.29 -11.23
N ARG A 70 5.40 -18.31 -12.52
CA ARG A 70 4.43 -18.20 -13.63
C ARG A 70 3.32 -19.25 -13.59
N GLU A 71 3.61 -20.47 -13.15
CA GLU A 71 2.57 -21.49 -12.98
C GLU A 71 1.68 -21.22 -11.77
N ARG A 72 2.23 -20.69 -10.68
CA ARG A 72 1.42 -20.23 -9.53
C ARG A 72 0.48 -19.10 -9.96
N ASP A 73 0.99 -18.11 -10.68
CA ASP A 73 0.20 -16.95 -11.11
C ASP A 73 -0.94 -17.37 -12.04
N ARG A 74 -0.68 -18.31 -12.96
CA ARG A 74 -1.73 -18.89 -13.82
C ARG A 74 -2.78 -19.67 -13.04
N ILE A 75 -2.41 -20.41 -11.99
CA ILE A 75 -3.37 -21.14 -11.15
C ILE A 75 -4.20 -20.14 -10.33
N GLN A 76 -3.59 -19.10 -9.78
CA GLN A 76 -4.30 -18.03 -9.05
C GLN A 76 -5.26 -17.27 -9.96
N ALA A 77 -4.84 -16.94 -11.18
CA ALA A 77 -5.70 -16.33 -12.19
C ALA A 77 -6.88 -17.25 -12.53
N THR A 78 -6.63 -18.55 -12.75
CA THR A 78 -7.68 -19.54 -13.03
C THR A 78 -8.71 -19.61 -11.91
N HIS A 79 -8.25 -19.63 -10.65
CA HIS A 79 -9.12 -19.60 -9.49
C HIS A 79 -9.99 -18.34 -9.46
N THR A 80 -9.38 -17.17 -9.67
CA THR A 80 -10.11 -15.89 -9.68
C THR A 80 -11.13 -15.82 -10.82
N ILE A 81 -10.78 -16.29 -12.02
CA ILE A 81 -11.70 -16.36 -13.17
C ILE A 81 -12.89 -17.25 -12.83
N CYS A 82 -12.63 -18.44 -12.27
CA CYS A 82 -13.65 -19.38 -11.87
C CYS A 82 -14.66 -18.79 -10.86
N VAL A 83 -14.18 -18.11 -9.81
CA VAL A 83 -15.06 -17.45 -8.83
C VAL A 83 -15.94 -16.39 -9.48
N ASN A 84 -15.41 -15.61 -10.43
CA ASN A 84 -16.20 -14.56 -11.07
C ASN A 84 -17.14 -15.08 -12.16
N LEU A 85 -16.83 -16.23 -12.79
CA LEU A 85 -17.76 -16.94 -13.68
C LEU A 85 -19.00 -17.43 -12.92
N GLU A 86 -18.82 -17.99 -11.72
CA GLU A 86 -19.94 -18.40 -10.87
C GLU A 86 -20.79 -17.20 -10.46
N ARG A 87 -20.18 -16.10 -10.01
CA ARG A 87 -20.92 -14.85 -9.72
C ARG A 87 -21.78 -14.36 -10.88
N ILE A 88 -21.30 -14.48 -12.13
CA ILE A 88 -22.12 -14.13 -13.30
C ILE A 88 -23.35 -15.05 -13.38
N GLY A 89 -23.17 -16.36 -13.13
CA GLY A 89 -24.26 -17.33 -12.99
C GLY A 89 -25.27 -16.95 -11.90
N ASP A 90 -24.80 -16.64 -10.68
CA ASP A 90 -25.65 -16.21 -9.56
C ASP A 90 -26.46 -14.95 -9.90
N PHE A 91 -25.83 -13.99 -10.59
CA PHE A 91 -26.51 -12.76 -11.00
C PHE A 91 -27.52 -13.02 -12.10
N CYS A 92 -27.34 -14.04 -12.94
CA CYS A 92 -28.35 -14.46 -13.92
C CYS A 92 -29.59 -14.96 -13.20
N VAL A 93 -29.42 -15.85 -12.20
CA VAL A 93 -30.51 -16.32 -11.34
C VAL A 93 -31.18 -15.14 -10.62
N SER A 94 -30.39 -14.24 -10.03
CA SER A 94 -30.91 -13.09 -9.28
C SER A 94 -31.71 -12.13 -10.15
N ALA A 95 -31.27 -11.89 -11.39
CA ALA A 95 -31.98 -11.07 -12.37
C ALA A 95 -33.25 -11.75 -12.86
N ALA A 96 -33.19 -13.05 -13.16
CA ALA A 96 -34.35 -13.84 -13.54
C ALA A 96 -35.41 -13.87 -12.42
N ASP A 97 -34.99 -14.04 -11.17
CA ASP A 97 -35.89 -14.07 -10.01
C ASP A 97 -36.68 -12.77 -9.85
N GLN A 98 -36.14 -11.62 -10.28
CA GLN A 98 -36.85 -10.35 -10.22
C GLN A 98 -38.15 -10.33 -11.05
N LEU A 99 -38.28 -11.17 -12.07
CA LEU A 99 -39.49 -11.21 -12.92
C LEU A 99 -40.75 -11.57 -12.13
N HIS A 100 -40.63 -12.29 -11.02
CA HIS A 100 -41.77 -12.61 -10.15
C HIS A 100 -42.42 -11.37 -9.52
N TYR A 101 -41.67 -10.27 -9.39
CA TYR A 101 -42.17 -9.00 -8.84
C TYR A 101 -42.73 -8.06 -9.93
N LEU A 102 -42.63 -8.44 -11.21
CA LEU A 102 -43.20 -7.65 -12.31
C LEU A 102 -44.69 -7.95 -12.50
N ASN A 103 -45.51 -6.92 -12.32
CA ASN A 103 -46.93 -6.94 -12.67
C ASN A 103 -47.15 -6.82 -14.19
N LYS A 104 -46.17 -6.27 -14.92
CA LYS A 104 -46.25 -6.03 -16.37
C LYS A 104 -44.92 -6.30 -17.06
N HIS A 105 -44.76 -7.53 -17.57
CA HIS A 105 -43.55 -7.98 -18.27
C HIS A 105 -43.10 -7.06 -19.43
N ALA A 106 -44.04 -6.52 -20.20
CA ALA A 106 -43.76 -5.64 -21.33
C ALA A 106 -43.01 -4.34 -20.96
N ILE A 107 -42.91 -3.99 -19.67
CA ILE A 107 -42.15 -2.82 -19.24
C ILE A 107 -40.65 -2.96 -19.57
N LEU A 108 -40.08 -4.17 -19.48
CA LEU A 108 -38.66 -4.43 -19.74
C LEU A 108 -38.25 -4.03 -21.16
N GLN A 109 -39.15 -4.18 -22.13
CA GLN A 109 -38.91 -3.90 -23.55
C GLN A 109 -38.70 -2.40 -23.85
N HIS A 110 -38.89 -1.51 -22.87
CA HIS A 110 -38.60 -0.07 -22.99
C HIS A 110 -37.13 0.26 -22.66
N PHE A 111 -36.38 -0.71 -22.13
CA PHE A 111 -35.02 -0.53 -21.65
C PHE A 111 -34.05 -1.44 -22.40
N ASP A 112 -32.81 -0.99 -22.54
CA ASP A 112 -31.80 -1.68 -23.33
C ASP A 112 -30.92 -2.58 -22.45
N TYR A 113 -31.49 -3.71 -22.02
CA TYR A 113 -30.75 -4.72 -21.26
C TYR A 113 -30.04 -5.73 -22.17
N GLN A 114 -30.51 -5.91 -23.42
CA GLN A 114 -30.02 -6.91 -24.36
C GLN A 114 -28.56 -6.67 -24.73
N GLN A 115 -28.18 -5.41 -24.94
CA GLN A 115 -26.81 -5.02 -25.25
C GLN A 115 -25.81 -5.47 -24.17
N ILE A 116 -26.21 -5.51 -22.89
CA ILE A 116 -25.33 -5.98 -21.81
C ILE A 116 -25.05 -7.49 -21.95
N PHE A 117 -26.06 -8.29 -22.30
CA PHE A 117 -25.89 -9.73 -22.55
C PHE A 117 -24.96 -9.98 -23.75
N ASP A 118 -25.12 -9.22 -24.83
CA ASP A 118 -24.25 -9.33 -26.01
C ASP A 118 -22.78 -9.06 -25.67
N ILE A 119 -22.50 -7.99 -24.90
CA ILE A 119 -21.15 -7.64 -24.42
C ILE A 119 -20.57 -8.75 -23.54
N LEU A 120 -21.35 -9.26 -22.58
CA LEU A 120 -20.93 -10.34 -21.70
C LEU A 120 -20.60 -11.61 -22.50
N ALA A 121 -21.48 -12.01 -23.41
CA ALA A 121 -21.29 -13.20 -24.24
C ALA A 121 -20.06 -13.09 -25.15
N GLU A 122 -19.85 -11.93 -25.80
CA GLU A 122 -18.67 -11.66 -26.64
C GLU A 122 -17.37 -11.85 -25.84
N HIS A 123 -17.28 -11.24 -24.67
CA HIS A 123 -16.05 -11.27 -23.89
C HIS A 123 -15.80 -12.59 -23.18
N LEU A 124 -16.84 -13.34 -22.79
CA LEU A 124 -16.68 -14.67 -22.21
C LEU A 124 -16.06 -15.67 -23.21
N GLN A 125 -16.37 -15.56 -24.51
CA GLN A 125 -15.82 -16.44 -25.54
C GLN A 125 -14.30 -16.36 -25.68
N VAL A 126 -13.70 -15.21 -25.35
CA VAL A 126 -12.25 -14.98 -25.48
C VAL A 126 -11.46 -15.26 -24.20
N VAL A 127 -12.11 -15.50 -23.05
CA VAL A 127 -11.43 -15.74 -21.77
C VAL A 127 -10.42 -16.90 -21.85
N ILE A 128 -10.83 -18.06 -22.35
CA ILE A 128 -9.95 -19.23 -22.47
C ILE A 128 -8.81 -18.97 -23.49
N PRO A 129 -9.09 -18.49 -24.73
CA PRO A 129 -8.03 -18.11 -25.67
C PRO A 129 -6.98 -17.15 -25.09
N VAL A 130 -7.41 -16.14 -24.31
CA VAL A 130 -6.52 -15.16 -23.69
C VAL A 130 -5.66 -15.79 -22.60
N LEU A 131 -6.24 -16.62 -21.73
CA LEU A 131 -5.51 -17.34 -20.67
C LEU A 131 -4.44 -18.30 -21.23
N GLU A 132 -4.63 -18.78 -22.46
CA GLU A 132 -3.69 -19.66 -23.14
C GLU A 132 -2.58 -18.93 -23.88
N LYS A 133 -2.97 -17.93 -24.68
CA LYS A 133 -2.06 -17.21 -25.57
C LYS A 133 -1.32 -16.07 -24.86
N GLY A 134 -1.86 -15.59 -23.74
CA GLY A 134 -1.35 -14.43 -23.02
C GLY A 134 -1.52 -13.14 -23.81
N ASP A 135 -2.66 -12.97 -24.47
CA ASP A 135 -2.95 -11.78 -25.27
C ASP A 135 -3.38 -10.61 -24.37
N MET A 136 -2.42 -9.73 -24.07
CA MET A 136 -2.65 -8.56 -23.22
C MET A 136 -3.69 -7.61 -23.81
N GLY A 137 -3.74 -7.44 -25.13
CA GLY A 137 -4.68 -6.54 -25.77
C GLY A 137 -6.12 -6.99 -25.56
N GLN A 138 -6.37 -8.29 -25.70
CA GLN A 138 -7.69 -8.87 -25.41
C GLN A 138 -8.02 -8.89 -23.91
N ALA A 139 -7.04 -9.14 -23.03
CA ALA A 139 -7.26 -9.00 -21.58
C ALA A 139 -7.70 -7.58 -21.19
N LEU A 140 -7.09 -6.55 -21.79
CA LEU A 140 -7.49 -5.16 -21.61
C LEU A 140 -8.86 -4.86 -22.23
N ALA A 141 -9.19 -5.48 -23.36
CA ALA A 141 -10.53 -5.34 -23.95
C ALA A 141 -11.62 -5.87 -23.01
N ILE A 142 -11.38 -7.03 -22.37
CA ILE A 142 -12.29 -7.60 -21.35
C ILE A 142 -12.43 -6.62 -20.17
N CYS A 143 -11.33 -6.05 -19.66
CA CYS A 143 -11.41 -5.08 -18.56
C CYS A 143 -12.22 -3.83 -18.95
N ARG A 144 -12.11 -3.35 -20.20
CA ARG A 144 -12.83 -2.17 -20.70
C ARG A 144 -14.30 -2.43 -21.02
N ALA A 145 -14.73 -3.69 -21.00
CA ALA A 145 -16.14 -4.04 -21.23
C ALA A 145 -17.05 -3.53 -20.12
N GLU A 146 -16.56 -3.50 -18.87
CA GLU A 146 -17.31 -2.99 -17.73
C GLU A 146 -17.73 -1.52 -17.94
N ASN A 147 -16.81 -0.66 -18.36
CA ASN A 147 -17.15 0.73 -18.72
C ASN A 147 -18.28 0.85 -19.76
N GLN A 148 -18.38 -0.09 -20.72
CA GLN A 148 -19.48 -0.08 -21.69
C GLN A 148 -20.81 -0.46 -21.02
N ILE A 149 -20.79 -1.47 -20.14
CA ILE A 149 -21.95 -1.90 -19.35
C ILE A 149 -22.40 -0.77 -18.40
N ASP A 150 -21.47 -0.08 -17.76
CA ASP A 150 -21.74 1.04 -16.86
C ASP A 150 -22.43 2.22 -17.55
N VAL A 151 -22.01 2.53 -18.79
CA VAL A 151 -22.68 3.54 -19.62
C VAL A 151 -24.13 3.14 -19.89
N ILE A 152 -24.37 1.90 -20.30
CA ILE A 152 -25.73 1.38 -20.57
C ILE A 152 -26.57 1.38 -19.28
N TYR A 153 -26.00 0.95 -18.16
CA TYR A 153 -26.63 0.98 -16.85
C TYR A 153 -27.03 2.41 -16.48
N LYS A 154 -26.12 3.38 -16.63
CA LYS A 154 -26.36 4.78 -16.28
C LYS A 154 -27.45 5.40 -17.13
N GLU A 155 -27.44 5.16 -18.44
CA GLU A 155 -28.48 5.63 -19.35
C GLU A 155 -29.87 5.09 -18.98
N ASN A 156 -29.97 3.78 -18.70
CA ASN A 156 -31.23 3.17 -18.30
C ASN A 156 -31.65 3.60 -16.88
N PHE A 157 -30.72 3.79 -15.95
CA PHE A 157 -30.97 4.34 -14.63
C PHE A 157 -31.63 5.72 -14.72
N ASP A 158 -31.09 6.62 -15.55
CA ASP A 158 -31.63 7.97 -15.69
C ASP A 158 -33.02 7.95 -16.33
N LYS A 159 -33.27 7.06 -17.30
CA LYS A 159 -34.62 6.81 -17.88
C LYS A 159 -35.60 6.32 -16.81
N ILE A 160 -35.23 5.30 -16.03
CA ILE A 160 -36.06 4.75 -14.94
C ILE A 160 -36.39 5.84 -13.93
N MET A 161 -35.41 6.65 -13.54
CA MET A 161 -35.61 7.76 -12.60
C MET A 161 -36.54 8.84 -13.15
N GLU A 162 -36.48 9.13 -14.46
CA GLU A 162 -37.43 10.04 -15.09
C GLU A 162 -38.86 9.49 -15.05
N GLU A 163 -39.05 8.21 -15.35
CA GLU A 163 -40.37 7.58 -15.32
C GLU A 163 -40.93 7.47 -13.89
N LEU A 164 -40.09 7.17 -12.91
CA LEU A 164 -40.47 7.17 -11.49
C LEU A 164 -40.98 8.54 -11.03
N ARG A 165 -40.33 9.63 -11.45
CA ARG A 165 -40.77 11.01 -11.14
C ARG A 165 -42.13 11.34 -11.76
N ARG A 166 -42.52 10.70 -12.87
CA ARG A 166 -43.84 10.85 -13.50
C ARG A 166 -44.94 10.07 -12.76
N GLY A 167 -44.58 9.21 -11.80
CA GLY A 167 -45.50 8.61 -10.84
C GLY A 167 -46.34 7.43 -11.35
N LYS A 168 -45.91 6.74 -12.42
CA LYS A 168 -46.58 5.54 -12.96
C LYS A 168 -45.70 4.31 -12.81
N GLU A 169 -46.31 3.13 -12.66
CA GLU A 169 -45.61 1.83 -12.69
C GLU A 169 -44.46 1.70 -11.67
N ILE A 170 -44.56 2.35 -10.50
CA ILE A 170 -43.46 2.49 -9.53
C ILE A 170 -42.84 1.14 -9.14
N GLU A 171 -43.67 0.15 -8.78
CA GLU A 171 -43.20 -1.19 -8.38
C GLU A 171 -42.45 -1.90 -9.51
N ASN A 172 -42.97 -1.81 -10.74
CA ASN A 172 -42.34 -2.38 -11.91
C ASN A 172 -41.00 -1.69 -12.22
N LEU A 173 -40.93 -0.37 -12.13
CA LEU A 173 -39.70 0.41 -12.38
C LEU A 173 -38.61 0.14 -11.35
N ILE A 174 -38.97 -0.03 -10.07
CA ILE A 174 -38.03 -0.45 -9.03
C ILE A 174 -37.50 -1.85 -9.33
N THR A 175 -38.35 -2.78 -9.76
CA THR A 175 -37.95 -4.13 -10.13
C THR A 175 -37.00 -4.13 -11.33
N VAL A 176 -37.29 -3.34 -12.36
CA VAL A 176 -36.39 -3.13 -13.52
C VAL A 176 -35.04 -2.58 -13.07
N LEU A 177 -35.01 -1.61 -12.14
CA LEU A 177 -33.77 -1.08 -11.59
C LEU A 177 -32.91 -2.18 -10.93
N PHE A 178 -33.52 -3.09 -10.17
CA PHE A 178 -32.80 -4.22 -9.59
C PHE A 178 -32.24 -5.18 -10.64
N ILE A 179 -32.97 -5.45 -11.72
CA ILE A 179 -32.47 -6.23 -12.85
C ILE A 179 -31.21 -5.57 -13.42
N PHE A 180 -31.26 -4.28 -13.75
CA PHE A 180 -30.11 -3.52 -14.24
C PHE A 180 -28.94 -3.52 -13.26
N ARG A 181 -29.20 -3.47 -11.95
CA ARG A 181 -28.16 -3.57 -10.93
C ARG A 181 -27.45 -4.93 -10.93
N TYR A 182 -28.16 -6.04 -11.15
CA TYR A 182 -27.52 -7.34 -11.28
C TYR A 182 -26.70 -7.45 -12.58
N LEU A 183 -27.18 -6.85 -13.68
CA LEU A 183 -26.43 -6.80 -14.94
C LEU A 183 -25.14 -5.98 -14.83
N GLU A 184 -25.15 -4.85 -14.11
CA GLU A 184 -23.91 -4.08 -13.82
C GLU A 184 -22.91 -4.89 -12.97
N ARG A 185 -23.39 -5.65 -11.97
CA ARG A 185 -22.52 -6.56 -11.19
C ARG A 185 -21.93 -7.71 -12.01
N MET A 186 -22.56 -8.11 -13.12
CA MET A 186 -21.92 -9.03 -14.09
C MET A 186 -20.75 -8.34 -14.79
N GLY A 187 -20.88 -7.04 -15.11
CA GLY A 187 -19.79 -6.19 -15.60
C GLY A 187 -18.60 -6.14 -14.63
N ASP A 188 -18.85 -5.89 -13.34
CA ASP A 188 -17.80 -5.95 -12.29
C ASP A 188 -17.07 -7.31 -12.29
N SER A 189 -17.82 -8.38 -12.45
CA SER A 189 -17.27 -9.74 -12.48
C SER A 189 -16.40 -9.96 -13.73
N LEU A 190 -16.82 -9.41 -14.87
CA LEU A 190 -16.04 -9.43 -16.11
C LEU A 190 -14.74 -8.61 -15.99
N LEU A 191 -14.77 -7.45 -15.33
CA LEU A 191 -13.57 -6.67 -15.01
C LEU A 191 -12.58 -7.51 -14.17
N ASN A 192 -13.06 -8.17 -13.12
CA ASN A 192 -12.23 -9.04 -12.28
C ASN A 192 -11.62 -10.22 -13.08
N ILE A 193 -12.34 -10.77 -14.06
CA ILE A 193 -11.82 -11.79 -14.99
C ILE A 193 -10.70 -11.19 -15.83
N GLY A 194 -10.88 -10.00 -16.39
CA GLY A 194 -9.86 -9.28 -17.15
C GLY A 194 -8.59 -9.01 -16.34
N GLU A 195 -8.71 -8.54 -15.11
CA GLU A 195 -7.58 -8.31 -14.20
C GLU A 195 -6.85 -9.61 -13.81
N ALA A 196 -7.59 -10.71 -13.65
CA ALA A 196 -7.00 -12.04 -13.43
C ALA A 196 -6.22 -12.53 -14.66
N LEU A 197 -6.70 -12.25 -15.87
CA LEU A 197 -5.96 -12.53 -17.09
C LEU A 197 -4.67 -11.70 -17.16
N LEU A 198 -4.71 -10.41 -16.79
CA LEU A 198 -3.52 -9.57 -16.69
C LEU A 198 -2.52 -10.13 -15.67
N LEU A 199 -2.96 -10.59 -14.50
CA LEU A 199 -2.12 -11.30 -13.53
C LEU A 199 -1.42 -12.51 -14.16
N SER A 200 -2.14 -13.31 -14.94
CA SER A 200 -1.56 -14.50 -15.58
C SER A 200 -0.48 -14.19 -16.63
N ILE A 201 -0.53 -12.98 -17.21
CA ILE A 201 0.39 -12.48 -18.25
C ILE A 201 1.58 -11.77 -17.62
N LEU A 202 1.31 -10.86 -16.68
CA LEU A 202 2.30 -9.97 -16.05
C LEU A 202 3.01 -10.64 -14.86
N GLY A 203 2.42 -11.67 -14.27
CA GLY A 203 2.91 -12.31 -13.04
C GLY A 203 2.56 -11.56 -11.76
N GLU A 204 1.84 -10.43 -11.86
CA GLU A 204 1.52 -9.56 -10.73
C GLU A 204 0.08 -9.06 -10.82
N LYS A 205 -0.58 -8.91 -9.66
CA LYS A 205 -1.96 -8.41 -9.60
C LYS A 205 -1.93 -6.89 -9.78
N ILE A 206 -2.42 -6.44 -10.93
CA ILE A 206 -2.59 -5.01 -11.26
C ILE A 206 -4.04 -4.74 -11.64
N LYS A 207 -4.59 -3.64 -11.13
CA LYS A 207 -5.92 -3.19 -11.58
C LYS A 207 -5.84 -2.44 -12.91
N ILE A 208 -6.93 -2.39 -13.66
CA ILE A 208 -6.94 -1.66 -14.95
C ILE A 208 -6.59 -0.18 -14.80
N GLU A 209 -7.12 0.52 -13.78
CA GLU A 209 -6.84 1.96 -13.62
C GLU A 209 -5.34 2.20 -13.36
N GLN A 210 -4.71 1.27 -12.66
CA GLN A 210 -3.28 1.31 -12.34
C GLN A 210 -2.44 1.04 -13.56
N PHE A 211 -2.86 0.07 -14.36
CA PHE A 211 -2.22 -0.24 -15.64
C PHE A 211 -2.28 0.98 -16.57
N GLN A 212 -3.43 1.65 -16.67
CA GLN A 212 -3.60 2.87 -17.46
C GLN A 212 -2.76 4.03 -16.93
N ALA A 213 -2.79 4.29 -15.61
CA ALA A 213 -1.98 5.32 -15.00
C ALA A 213 -0.49 5.10 -15.27
N LEU A 214 -0.03 3.84 -15.19
CA LEU A 214 1.33 3.47 -15.54
C LEU A 214 1.62 3.67 -17.04
N GLU A 215 0.76 3.20 -17.93
CA GLU A 215 0.89 3.34 -19.38
C GLU A 215 1.04 4.81 -19.78
N GLU A 216 0.19 5.68 -19.23
CA GLU A 216 0.28 7.11 -19.45
C GLU A 216 1.59 7.68 -18.87
N THR A 217 1.98 7.23 -17.67
CA THR A 217 3.18 7.70 -16.96
C THR A 217 4.45 7.36 -17.74
N LEU A 218 4.52 6.17 -18.32
CA LEU A 218 5.60 5.72 -19.20
C LEU A 218 5.58 6.49 -20.53
N SER A 219 4.40 6.63 -21.16
CA SER A 219 4.24 7.35 -22.42
C SER A 219 4.72 8.81 -22.33
N LYS A 220 4.39 9.52 -21.23
CA LYS A 220 4.83 10.90 -21.00
C LYS A 220 6.32 11.02 -20.68
N SER A 221 6.95 9.97 -20.15
CA SER A 221 8.39 9.95 -19.89
C SER A 221 9.26 9.74 -21.14
N GLY A 222 8.63 9.59 -22.32
CA GLY A 222 9.33 9.33 -23.58
C GLY A 222 9.71 7.86 -23.79
N LEU A 223 9.35 6.98 -22.86
CA LEU A 223 9.53 5.54 -22.95
C LEU A 223 8.45 4.94 -23.88
N ARG A 224 8.72 4.86 -25.18
CA ARG A 224 7.92 4.07 -26.12
C ARG A 224 8.31 2.60 -26.02
N THR A 225 7.89 1.92 -24.96
CA THR A 225 8.00 0.45 -24.86
C THR A 225 6.61 -0.16 -24.94
N SER A 226 6.49 -1.30 -25.62
CA SER A 226 5.30 -2.13 -25.50
C SER A 226 5.26 -2.65 -24.06
N LEU A 227 4.18 -2.40 -23.32
CA LEU A 227 4.03 -2.86 -21.93
C LEU A 227 4.14 -4.39 -21.78
N ALA A 228 3.98 -5.12 -22.89
CA ALA A 228 4.24 -6.56 -22.96
C ALA A 228 5.72 -6.94 -22.76
N GLU A 229 6.64 -5.99 -22.91
CA GLU A 229 8.09 -6.17 -22.73
C GLU A 229 8.60 -5.68 -21.36
N VAL A 230 7.69 -5.17 -20.52
CA VAL A 230 8.02 -4.66 -19.19
C VAL A 230 7.82 -5.75 -18.15
N GLU A 231 8.87 -6.08 -17.41
CA GLU A 231 8.81 -6.97 -16.26
C GLU A 231 8.36 -6.19 -15.03
N PHE A 232 7.25 -6.61 -14.44
CA PHE A 232 6.70 -6.07 -13.20
C PHE A 232 7.04 -6.98 -12.04
N SER A 233 7.57 -6.41 -10.97
CA SER A 233 7.66 -7.11 -9.69
C SER A 233 7.18 -6.19 -8.58
N SER A 234 6.22 -6.66 -7.78
CA SER A 234 5.80 -5.93 -6.59
C SER A 234 6.96 -5.92 -5.59
N ILE A 235 7.31 -4.74 -5.08
CA ILE A 235 8.17 -4.65 -3.90
C ILE A 235 7.23 -4.78 -2.69
N LEU A 236 6.98 -6.02 -2.28
CA LEU A 236 6.26 -6.33 -1.05
C LEU A 236 6.90 -5.59 0.14
N GLY A 237 6.11 -4.81 0.88
CA GLY A 237 6.54 -4.25 2.18
C GLY A 237 6.25 -2.77 2.45
N SER A 238 5.59 -2.04 1.55
CA SER A 238 5.21 -0.65 1.81
C SER A 238 4.08 -0.54 2.86
N ARG A 239 4.45 -0.38 4.14
CA ARG A 239 3.51 0.01 5.23
C ARG A 239 2.96 1.44 5.06
N SER A 240 3.38 2.12 4.00
CA SER A 240 3.11 3.53 3.76
C SER A 240 1.72 3.75 3.12
N GLY A 241 1.04 2.69 2.71
CA GLY A 241 -0.24 2.77 1.99
C GLY A 241 -0.10 3.10 0.50
N CYS A 242 1.14 3.21 -0.01
CA CYS A 242 1.42 3.34 -1.45
C CYS A 242 1.77 1.97 -2.03
N ARG A 243 1.23 1.62 -3.21
CA ARG A 243 1.66 0.42 -3.95
C ARG A 243 2.95 0.73 -4.68
N ILE A 244 3.90 -0.22 -4.67
CA ILE A 244 5.24 -0.06 -5.22
C ILE A 244 5.53 -1.22 -6.18
N SER A 245 5.82 -0.89 -7.44
CA SER A 245 6.18 -1.89 -8.46
C SER A 245 7.51 -1.51 -9.10
N LYS A 246 8.43 -2.46 -9.19
CA LYS A 246 9.63 -2.32 -10.01
C LYS A 246 9.24 -2.55 -11.48
N VAL A 247 9.72 -1.67 -12.34
CA VAL A 247 9.51 -1.65 -13.78
C VAL A 247 10.86 -1.87 -14.44
N GLN A 248 11.02 -2.96 -15.20
CA GLN A 248 12.27 -3.31 -15.88
C GLN A 248 11.99 -3.61 -17.36
N GLY A 249 12.74 -3.02 -18.29
CA GLY A 249 12.59 -3.31 -19.72
C GLY A 249 13.34 -4.58 -20.12
N ASN A 250 12.70 -5.47 -20.88
CA ASN A 250 13.37 -6.66 -21.41
C ASN A 250 14.36 -6.31 -22.53
N GLY A 251 15.62 -6.72 -22.35
CA GLY A 251 16.58 -6.96 -23.42
C GLY A 251 17.06 -5.75 -24.22
N GLY A 252 18.26 -5.25 -23.91
CA GLY A 252 19.23 -4.75 -24.91
C GLY A 252 18.76 -3.81 -26.03
N LEU A 253 17.71 -3.01 -25.83
CA LEU A 253 17.24 -2.06 -26.82
C LEU A 253 18.12 -0.79 -26.80
N PRO A 254 18.74 -0.38 -27.93
CA PRO A 254 19.71 0.74 -27.98
C PRO A 254 19.12 2.13 -27.70
N PHE A 255 17.82 2.23 -27.46
CA PHE A 255 17.06 3.49 -27.37
C PHE A 255 16.52 3.80 -25.97
N LEU A 256 16.70 2.89 -24.99
CA LEU A 256 16.52 3.23 -23.59
C LEU A 256 17.77 3.99 -23.13
N ALA A 257 17.60 5.22 -22.64
CA ALA A 257 18.69 5.88 -21.94
C ALA A 257 19.16 4.94 -20.81
N PRO A 258 20.48 4.65 -20.66
CA PRO A 258 21.01 3.64 -19.74
C PRO A 258 20.60 3.84 -18.26
N GLN A 259 20.04 5.01 -17.92
CA GLN A 259 19.57 5.39 -16.59
C GLN A 259 18.13 4.94 -16.26
N THR A 260 17.40 4.34 -17.21
CA THR A 260 15.96 3.94 -17.05
C THR A 260 15.72 2.42 -17.02
N GLN A 261 16.79 1.61 -17.03
CA GLN A 261 16.67 0.14 -17.05
C GLN A 261 15.97 -0.46 -15.83
N SER A 262 15.83 0.30 -14.74
CA SER A 262 15.04 -0.07 -13.56
C SER A 262 14.38 1.17 -12.94
N SER A 263 13.06 1.19 -12.87
CA SER A 263 12.28 2.27 -12.25
C SER A 263 11.35 1.71 -11.17
N ILE A 264 10.91 2.57 -10.26
CA ILE A 264 9.91 2.26 -9.25
C ILE A 264 8.67 3.10 -9.55
N PHE A 265 7.54 2.45 -9.77
CA PHE A 265 6.23 3.06 -9.82
C PHE A 265 5.63 3.10 -8.42
N LYS A 266 5.19 4.27 -7.96
CA LYS A 266 4.47 4.46 -6.70
C LYS A 266 3.10 5.07 -6.98
N GLU A 267 2.06 4.53 -6.39
CA GLU A 267 0.71 5.07 -6.47
C GLU A 267 0.07 5.13 -5.08
N GLY A 268 -0.67 6.20 -4.79
CA GLY A 268 -1.39 6.33 -3.53
C GLY A 268 -2.19 7.62 -3.41
N ASN A 269 -2.50 8.00 -2.17
CA ASN A 269 -3.23 9.22 -1.86
C ASN A 269 -2.54 10.47 -2.46
N ARG A 270 -3.34 11.30 -3.15
CA ARG A 270 -2.88 12.49 -3.87
C ARG A 270 -2.01 13.43 -3.04
N GLU A 271 -2.43 13.79 -1.83
CA GLU A 271 -1.69 14.74 -0.98
C GLU A 271 -0.31 14.17 -0.61
N LYS A 272 -0.28 12.89 -0.26
CA LYS A 272 0.95 12.21 0.14
C LYS A 272 1.94 12.11 -1.03
N ILE A 273 1.47 11.70 -2.20
CA ILE A 273 2.29 11.53 -3.40
C ILE A 273 2.80 12.89 -3.91
N LEU A 274 1.96 13.93 -3.91
CA LEU A 274 2.37 15.29 -4.26
C LEU A 274 3.42 15.83 -3.28
N THR A 275 3.28 15.54 -1.98
CA THR A 275 4.29 15.92 -0.97
C THR A 275 5.60 15.18 -1.19
N GLU A 276 5.55 13.87 -1.47
CA GLU A 276 6.74 13.08 -1.80
C GLU A 276 7.45 13.60 -3.06
N LYS A 277 6.69 13.97 -4.11
CA LYS A 277 7.22 14.61 -5.31
C LYS A 277 8.03 15.88 -4.99
N LYS A 278 7.42 16.82 -4.27
CA LYS A 278 8.06 18.09 -3.90
C LYS A 278 9.33 17.86 -3.08
N ASN A 279 9.30 16.87 -2.18
CA ASN A 279 10.45 16.51 -1.37
C ASN A 279 11.57 15.87 -2.21
N LEU A 280 11.24 14.98 -3.16
CA LEU A 280 12.21 14.41 -4.10
C LEU A 280 12.89 15.49 -4.94
N GLU A 281 12.12 16.43 -5.50
CA GLU A 281 12.65 17.55 -6.28
C GLU A 281 13.61 18.39 -5.43
N ARG A 282 13.19 18.72 -4.20
CA ARG A 282 14.00 19.51 -3.26
C ARG A 282 15.28 18.79 -2.81
N TRP A 283 15.21 17.50 -2.52
CA TRP A 283 16.39 16.71 -2.17
C TRP A 283 17.38 16.66 -3.34
N ASN A 284 16.91 16.41 -4.56
CA ASN A 284 17.77 16.38 -5.75
C ASN A 284 18.39 17.75 -6.08
N GLU A 285 17.72 18.85 -5.76
CA GLU A 285 18.26 20.21 -5.91
C GLU A 285 19.46 20.45 -4.97
N ILE A 286 19.34 20.03 -3.70
CA ILE A 286 20.37 20.28 -2.68
C ILE A 286 21.50 19.24 -2.77
N PHE A 287 21.14 17.97 -2.90
CA PHE A 287 22.02 16.81 -2.92
C PHE A 287 21.71 15.91 -4.14
N PRO A 288 22.27 16.24 -5.31
CA PRO A 288 22.16 15.39 -6.48
C PRO A 288 22.62 13.97 -6.15
N ASP A 289 21.84 12.96 -6.58
CA ASP A 289 22.07 11.52 -6.38
C ASP A 289 21.90 10.95 -4.95
N LEU A 290 21.59 11.76 -3.94
CA LEU A 290 21.26 11.24 -2.60
C LEU A 290 19.90 10.54 -2.59
N THR A 291 18.99 10.93 -3.48
CA THR A 291 17.62 10.42 -3.57
C THR A 291 17.30 9.97 -4.99
N PRO A 292 16.27 9.13 -5.19
CA PRO A 292 15.84 8.74 -6.53
C PRO A 292 15.56 9.96 -7.40
N ARG A 293 15.93 9.88 -8.67
CA ARG A 293 15.47 10.86 -9.67
C ARG A 293 13.99 10.64 -9.97
N LEU A 294 13.26 11.74 -10.10
CA LEU A 294 11.87 11.72 -10.54
C LEU A 294 11.83 11.68 -12.08
N PHE A 295 11.22 10.64 -12.65
CA PHE A 295 11.04 10.53 -14.10
C PHE A 295 9.70 11.12 -14.55
N SER A 296 8.62 10.82 -13.84
CA SER A 296 7.29 11.37 -14.15
C SER A 296 6.35 11.35 -12.95
N TYR A 297 5.32 12.19 -13.03
CA TYR A 297 4.25 12.34 -12.05
C TYR A 297 2.91 12.44 -12.77
N GLN A 298 1.88 11.78 -12.23
CA GLN A 298 0.52 11.91 -12.71
C GLN A 298 -0.48 12.00 -11.58
N GLU A 299 -1.63 12.57 -11.93
CA GLU A 299 -2.71 12.87 -11.01
C GLU A 299 -4.01 12.49 -11.69
N SER A 300 -4.81 11.66 -11.01
CA SER A 300 -6.18 11.33 -11.37
C SER A 300 -7.13 12.05 -10.40
N GLU A 301 -8.45 11.88 -10.56
CA GLU A 301 -9.43 12.49 -9.65
C GLU A 301 -9.27 11.99 -8.19
N GLU A 302 -8.90 10.72 -8.00
CA GLU A 302 -8.84 10.09 -6.68
C GLU A 302 -7.41 9.82 -6.16
N THR A 303 -6.45 9.59 -7.06
CA THR A 303 -5.09 9.15 -6.72
C THR A 303 -4.02 9.99 -7.43
N ALA A 304 -2.77 9.78 -7.04
CA ALA A 304 -1.62 10.26 -7.81
C ALA A 304 -0.56 9.19 -7.88
N SER A 305 0.29 9.26 -8.91
CA SER A 305 1.36 8.32 -9.16
C SER A 305 2.68 9.00 -9.50
N LEU A 306 3.77 8.29 -9.21
CA LEU A 306 5.15 8.69 -9.45
C LEU A 306 5.89 7.54 -10.13
N LEU A 307 6.75 7.88 -11.08
CA LEU A 307 7.79 6.99 -11.57
C LEU A 307 9.14 7.58 -11.16
N VAL A 308 9.89 6.84 -10.35
CA VAL A 308 11.20 7.26 -9.84
C VAL A 308 12.29 6.25 -10.18
N GLU A 309 13.54 6.67 -10.11
CA GLU A 309 14.71 5.80 -10.27
C GLU A 309 14.69 4.65 -9.26
N PHE A 310 14.97 3.43 -9.72
CA PHE A 310 15.30 2.34 -8.82
C PHE A 310 16.72 2.51 -8.31
N LEU A 311 16.89 2.55 -6.99
CA LEU A 311 18.20 2.64 -6.36
C LEU A 311 18.75 1.23 -6.08
N PRO A 312 19.82 0.79 -6.78
CA PRO A 312 20.44 -0.49 -6.48
C PRO A 312 21.22 -0.40 -5.15
N GLY A 313 21.22 -1.49 -4.40
CA GLY A 313 21.90 -1.57 -3.11
C GLY A 313 21.16 -2.44 -2.11
N ARG A 314 21.63 -2.41 -0.86
CA ARG A 314 20.98 -3.07 0.28
C ARG A 314 20.49 -2.02 1.26
N THR A 315 19.36 -2.29 1.91
CA THR A 315 18.92 -1.45 3.03
C THR A 315 19.93 -1.53 4.17
N LEU A 316 20.05 -0.45 4.95
CA LEU A 316 20.89 -0.44 6.14
C LEU A 316 20.44 -1.52 7.14
N GLU A 317 19.14 -1.77 7.27
CA GLU A 317 18.59 -2.91 8.02
C GLU A 317 19.20 -4.25 7.58
N ALA A 318 19.20 -4.54 6.27
CA ALA A 318 19.76 -5.78 5.75
C ALA A 318 21.28 -5.88 5.96
N ILE A 319 21.98 -4.75 5.99
CA ILE A 319 23.42 -4.69 6.27
C ILE A 319 23.67 -4.95 7.76
N ILE A 320 22.94 -4.29 8.65
CA ILE A 320 23.08 -4.51 10.10
C ILE A 320 22.86 -6.00 10.44
N LEU A 321 21.83 -6.61 9.85
CA LEU A 321 21.44 -7.98 10.16
C LEU A 321 22.30 -9.05 9.48
N LYS A 322 22.90 -8.78 8.32
CA LYS A 322 23.55 -9.81 7.50
C LYS A 322 24.94 -9.44 6.95
N GLY A 323 25.35 -8.19 7.09
CA GLY A 323 26.64 -7.69 6.61
C GLY A 323 27.82 -8.20 7.44
N ASP A 324 28.99 -8.15 6.84
CA ASP A 324 30.26 -8.44 7.51
C ASP A 324 30.77 -7.22 8.31
N PRO A 325 31.73 -7.39 9.22
CA PRO A 325 32.23 -6.29 10.06
C PRO A 325 32.81 -5.09 9.30
N ASP A 326 33.45 -5.31 8.15
CA ASP A 326 34.09 -4.24 7.37
C ASP A 326 33.02 -3.42 6.62
N GLU A 327 32.01 -4.08 6.07
CA GLU A 327 30.83 -3.46 5.50
C GLU A 327 30.09 -2.60 6.55
N LEU A 328 29.87 -3.15 7.77
CA LEU A 328 29.23 -2.40 8.86
C LEU A 328 29.98 -1.12 9.22
N HIS A 329 31.32 -1.19 9.33
CA HIS A 329 32.14 -0.03 9.67
C HIS A 329 32.09 1.04 8.58
N THR A 330 32.27 0.61 7.33
CA THR A 330 32.26 1.50 6.15
C THR A 330 30.92 2.21 6.02
N VAL A 331 29.81 1.49 6.13
CA VAL A 331 28.46 2.04 6.00
C VAL A 331 28.14 3.01 7.13
N CYS A 332 28.56 2.72 8.37
CA CYS A 332 28.40 3.64 9.50
C CYS A 332 29.15 4.95 9.29
N MET A 333 30.41 4.87 8.81
CA MET A 333 31.23 6.04 8.50
C MET A 333 30.59 6.91 7.42
N LEU A 334 30.15 6.30 6.32
CA LEU A 334 29.49 7.00 5.22
C LEU A 334 28.17 7.62 5.67
N LEU A 335 27.36 6.89 6.44
CA LEU A 335 26.09 7.40 6.98
C LEU A 335 26.32 8.65 7.85
N HIS A 336 27.28 8.60 8.77
CA HIS A 336 27.59 9.76 9.61
C HIS A 336 28.07 10.96 8.79
N ALA A 337 28.96 10.73 7.83
CA ALA A 337 29.45 11.79 6.95
C ALA A 337 28.31 12.43 6.14
N THR A 338 27.44 11.61 5.53
CA THR A 338 26.28 12.08 4.77
C THR A 338 25.32 12.89 5.65
N VAL A 339 24.98 12.40 6.85
CA VAL A 339 24.06 13.12 7.74
C VAL A 339 24.64 14.45 8.21
N LEU A 340 25.93 14.48 8.59
CA LEU A 340 26.60 15.72 9.01
C LEU A 340 26.68 16.73 7.87
N GLU A 341 26.95 16.28 6.63
CA GLU A 341 26.96 17.14 5.45
C GLU A 341 25.57 17.76 5.22
N ILE A 342 24.50 16.95 5.32
CA ILE A 342 23.12 17.40 5.20
C ILE A 342 22.81 18.49 6.22
N TRP A 343 23.07 18.22 7.50
CA TRP A 343 22.80 19.18 8.55
C TRP A 343 23.60 20.46 8.37
N THR A 344 24.87 20.36 7.97
CA THR A 344 25.74 21.52 7.76
C THR A 344 25.28 22.39 6.59
N ARG A 345 24.98 21.80 5.42
CA ARG A 345 24.56 22.57 4.23
C ARG A 345 23.15 23.14 4.33
N THR A 346 22.26 22.48 5.07
CA THR A 346 20.84 22.88 5.17
C THR A 346 20.51 23.67 6.43
N LYS A 347 21.50 23.88 7.32
CA LYS A 347 21.34 24.64 8.56
C LYS A 347 20.77 26.03 8.30
N LYS A 348 19.68 26.36 8.98
CA LYS A 348 19.11 27.71 9.08
C LYS A 348 19.08 28.13 10.53
N THR A 349 19.65 29.29 10.84
CA THR A 349 19.75 29.83 12.21
C THR A 349 18.43 30.22 12.85
N THR A 350 17.31 30.04 12.15
CA THR A 350 15.98 30.28 12.69
C THR A 350 15.63 29.20 13.71
N PRO A 351 15.31 29.57 14.96
CA PRO A 351 14.86 28.59 15.95
C PRO A 351 13.56 27.93 15.52
N ILE A 352 13.42 26.63 15.80
CA ILE A 352 12.24 25.84 15.43
C ILE A 352 11.72 25.01 16.60
N LYS A 353 10.40 24.94 16.75
CA LYS A 353 9.74 24.08 17.74
C LYS A 353 9.66 22.65 17.20
N ALA A 354 10.11 21.69 18.00
CA ALA A 354 10.19 20.29 17.59
C ALA A 354 8.83 19.56 17.57
N ASN A 355 7.89 19.98 18.43
CA ASN A 355 6.52 19.48 18.50
C ASN A 355 6.43 17.94 18.64
N PHE A 356 7.27 17.31 19.45
CA PHE A 356 7.25 15.88 19.73
C PHE A 356 6.03 15.46 20.56
N ILE A 357 5.59 16.25 21.55
CA ILE A 357 4.43 15.90 22.36
C ILE A 357 3.12 15.97 21.55
N PRO A 358 2.85 17.04 20.76
CA PRO A 358 1.74 17.04 19.81
C PRO A 358 1.76 15.84 18.85
N GLN A 359 2.94 15.37 18.44
CA GLN A 359 3.05 14.17 17.59
C GLN A 359 2.64 12.88 18.31
N ILE A 360 2.92 12.74 19.62
CA ILE A 360 2.40 11.63 20.44
C ILE A 360 0.88 11.68 20.45
N MET A 361 0.31 12.83 20.83
CA MET A 361 -1.14 13.02 20.97
C MET A 361 -1.87 12.72 19.66
N ALA A 362 -1.36 13.23 18.53
CA ALA A 362 -1.94 12.99 17.20
C ALA A 362 -1.91 11.52 16.76
N ARG A 363 -1.09 10.67 17.38
CA ARG A 363 -0.95 9.24 17.05
C ARG A 363 -1.48 8.32 18.14
N MET A 364 -1.98 8.88 19.25
CA MET A 364 -2.45 8.10 20.40
C MET A 364 -3.60 7.16 20.05
N HIS A 365 -4.59 7.63 19.29
CA HIS A 365 -5.70 6.77 18.84
C HIS A 365 -5.21 5.51 18.10
N SER A 366 -4.23 5.64 17.20
CA SER A 366 -3.66 4.50 16.48
C SER A 366 -2.83 3.56 17.35
N VAL A 367 -2.26 4.06 18.46
CA VAL A 367 -1.59 3.21 19.45
C VAL A 367 -2.63 2.43 20.24
N LEU A 368 -3.66 3.10 20.75
CA LEU A 368 -4.71 2.50 21.57
C LEU A 368 -5.59 1.52 20.80
N SER A 369 -5.69 1.65 19.47
CA SER A 369 -6.37 0.64 18.65
C SER A 369 -5.64 -0.70 18.60
N VAL A 370 -4.33 -0.72 18.87
CA VAL A 370 -3.52 -1.95 18.93
C VAL A 370 -3.30 -2.38 20.38
N HIS A 371 -3.02 -1.42 21.25
CA HIS A 371 -2.72 -1.62 22.68
C HIS A 371 -3.65 -0.74 23.54
N PRO A 372 -4.90 -1.16 23.79
CA PRO A 372 -5.85 -0.37 24.58
C PRO A 372 -5.34 -0.02 25.99
N ASP A 373 -4.51 -0.89 26.57
CA ASP A 373 -3.95 -0.73 27.92
C ASP A 373 -2.79 0.28 27.98
N PHE A 374 -2.34 0.84 26.84
CA PHE A 374 -1.29 1.86 26.78
C PHE A 374 -1.84 3.28 27.03
N HIS A 375 -2.98 3.37 27.70
CA HIS A 375 -3.52 4.58 28.31
C HIS A 375 -3.52 4.40 29.82
N ARG A 376 -2.51 4.98 30.49
CA ARG A 376 -2.33 4.81 31.93
C ARG A 376 -3.24 5.76 32.69
N ALA A 377 -4.10 5.22 33.56
CA ALA A 377 -4.86 5.99 34.54
C ALA A 377 -3.96 6.49 35.68
N SER A 378 -4.39 7.52 36.42
CA SER A 378 -3.67 7.93 37.64
C SER A 378 -3.68 6.80 38.67
N GLN A 379 -2.55 6.57 39.32
CA GLN A 379 -2.37 5.48 40.28
C GLN A 379 -1.45 5.91 41.43
N ASP A 380 -1.73 5.44 42.65
CA ASP A 380 -0.85 5.62 43.79
C ASP A 380 -0.06 4.34 44.06
N ILE A 381 1.28 4.47 44.10
CA ILE A 381 2.19 3.39 44.51
C ILE A 381 2.83 3.79 45.83
N GLY A 382 2.20 3.38 46.94
CA GLY A 382 2.62 3.79 48.28
C GLY A 382 2.45 5.29 48.47
N SER A 383 3.56 6.02 48.60
CA SER A 383 3.58 7.49 48.68
C SER A 383 3.87 8.19 47.35
N SER A 384 4.07 7.44 46.28
CA SER A 384 4.40 7.98 44.95
C SER A 384 3.15 8.02 44.09
N GLU A 385 2.79 9.21 43.63
CA GLU A 385 1.70 9.40 42.67
C GLU A 385 2.22 9.19 41.24
N VAL A 386 1.56 8.31 40.50
CA VAL A 386 1.83 8.00 39.09
C VAL A 386 0.75 8.67 38.25
N MET A 387 1.16 9.69 37.50
CA MET A 387 0.27 10.55 36.74
C MET A 387 -0.40 9.82 35.57
N ALA A 388 -1.64 10.20 35.26
CA ALA A 388 -2.33 9.73 34.06
C ALA A 388 -1.60 10.16 32.77
N THR A 389 -1.68 9.35 31.71
CA THR A 389 -1.00 9.63 30.43
C THR A 389 -1.36 11.02 29.87
N ASP A 390 -2.64 11.40 29.89
CA ASP A 390 -3.08 12.69 29.36
C ASP A 390 -2.53 13.88 30.15
N GLU A 391 -2.48 13.77 31.48
CA GLU A 391 -1.95 14.83 32.33
C GLU A 391 -0.42 14.96 32.16
N LEU A 392 0.29 13.83 32.06
CA LEU A 392 1.73 13.79 31.82
C LEU A 392 2.07 14.46 30.48
N LEU A 393 1.36 14.09 29.41
CA LEU A 393 1.54 14.71 28.09
C LEU A 393 1.18 16.20 28.12
N ALA A 394 0.11 16.60 28.81
CA ALA A 394 -0.26 18.01 28.91
C ALA A 394 0.81 18.84 29.63
N LYS A 395 1.43 18.32 30.69
CA LYS A 395 2.52 18.99 31.41
C LYS A 395 3.81 19.03 30.57
N CYS A 396 4.21 17.91 29.96
CA CYS A 396 5.37 17.88 29.07
C CYS A 396 5.21 18.78 27.85
N ARG A 397 3.98 18.96 27.33
CA ARG A 397 3.70 19.90 26.24
C ARG A 397 4.02 21.34 26.62
N LYS A 398 3.69 21.76 27.86
CA LYS A 398 4.02 23.11 28.34
C LYS A 398 5.54 23.32 28.41
N ILE A 399 6.28 22.31 28.88
CA ILE A 399 7.75 22.33 28.87
C ILE A 399 8.26 22.44 27.43
N GLU A 400 7.73 21.64 26.50
CA GLU A 400 8.12 21.70 25.09
C GLU A 400 7.85 23.06 24.44
N GLU A 401 6.82 23.79 24.86
CA GLU A 401 6.52 25.12 24.33
C GLU A 401 7.63 26.15 24.59
N GLU A 402 8.43 25.95 25.64
CA GLU A 402 9.61 26.74 26.01
C GLU A 402 10.91 26.25 25.36
N LEU A 403 10.88 25.06 24.73
CA LEU A 403 12.03 24.44 24.09
C LEU A 403 11.99 24.65 22.58
N ALA A 404 12.97 25.40 22.07
CA ALA A 404 13.21 25.50 20.64
C ALA A 404 14.60 24.93 20.33
N ALA A 405 14.70 24.19 19.22
CA ALA A 405 16.00 23.92 18.64
C ALA A 405 16.62 25.25 18.17
N PRO A 406 17.92 25.50 18.41
CA PRO A 406 18.55 26.77 18.07
C PRO A 406 18.63 27.05 16.56
N PHE A 407 18.43 26.02 15.74
CA PHE A 407 18.42 26.09 14.29
C PHE A 407 17.54 24.96 13.72
N SER A 408 17.14 25.09 12.46
CA SER A 408 16.53 24.01 11.68
C SER A 408 17.53 23.43 10.68
N VAL A 409 17.30 22.18 10.29
CA VAL A 409 17.94 21.54 9.13
C VAL A 409 16.86 20.87 8.27
N PHE A 410 17.20 20.53 7.04
CA PHE A 410 16.34 19.69 6.21
C PHE A 410 16.52 18.23 6.60
N ILE A 411 15.47 17.64 7.20
CA ILE A 411 15.48 16.26 7.70
C ILE A 411 14.76 15.32 6.73
N HIS A 412 15.04 14.02 6.84
CA HIS A 412 14.26 12.97 6.17
C HIS A 412 12.86 12.82 6.80
N GLY A 413 12.75 12.95 8.13
CA GLY A 413 11.49 12.92 8.87
C GLY A 413 10.91 11.52 9.14
N ASP A 414 11.39 10.49 8.44
CA ASP A 414 11.06 9.06 8.65
C ASP A 414 12.33 8.19 8.54
N PHE A 415 13.37 8.59 9.25
CA PHE A 415 14.75 8.10 9.12
C PHE A 415 14.98 6.69 9.71
N ASN A 416 14.19 5.73 9.24
CA ASN A 416 14.28 4.32 9.61
C ASN A 416 15.43 3.61 8.89
N VAL A 417 15.97 2.56 9.49
CA VAL A 417 17.06 1.76 8.89
C VAL A 417 16.67 1.06 7.58
N ASN A 418 15.38 0.87 7.31
CA ASN A 418 14.89 0.32 6.04
C ASN A 418 14.67 1.39 4.95
N ASN A 419 14.74 2.68 5.29
CA ASN A 419 14.61 3.81 4.35
C ASN A 419 15.98 4.34 3.86
N ILE A 420 17.07 3.72 4.32
CA ILE A 420 18.45 4.05 3.98
C ILE A 420 19.00 2.91 3.13
N ILE A 421 19.49 3.23 1.93
CA ILE A 421 20.09 2.29 1.00
C ILE A 421 21.58 2.57 0.92
N TYR A 422 22.39 1.52 1.02
CA TYR A 422 23.82 1.58 0.69
C TYR A 422 24.06 0.91 -0.65
N ASN A 423 24.70 1.67 -1.54
CA ASN A 423 25.15 1.19 -2.83
C ASN A 423 26.66 0.89 -2.74
N ALA A 424 27.02 -0.40 -2.76
CA ALA A 424 28.40 -0.85 -2.65
C ALA A 424 29.25 -0.48 -3.89
N GLU A 425 28.66 -0.49 -5.10
CA GLU A 425 29.38 -0.15 -6.33
C GLU A 425 29.82 1.31 -6.38
N ARG A 426 29.02 2.20 -5.79
CA ARG A 426 29.26 3.65 -5.75
C ARG A 426 29.68 4.15 -4.36
N GLU A 427 29.88 3.23 -3.41
CA GLU A 427 30.21 3.49 -2.00
C GLU A 427 29.45 4.67 -1.38
N ARG A 428 28.12 4.69 -1.53
CA ARG A 428 27.30 5.83 -1.10
C ARG A 428 25.99 5.46 -0.43
N ILE A 429 25.53 6.37 0.42
CA ILE A 429 24.23 6.31 1.07
C ILE A 429 23.19 7.05 0.23
N GLN A 430 22.00 6.46 0.13
CA GLN A 430 20.86 7.05 -0.56
C GLN A 430 19.58 6.85 0.26
N PHE A 431 18.60 7.76 0.13
CA PHE A 431 17.37 7.76 0.92
C PHE A 431 16.12 7.50 0.06
N ILE A 432 15.13 6.83 0.64
CA ILE A 432 13.82 6.57 0.04
C ILE A 432 12.70 6.93 1.03
N ASP A 433 11.45 7.02 0.54
CA ASP A 433 10.26 7.32 1.36
C ASP A 433 10.29 8.72 2.01
N LEU A 434 10.41 9.73 1.14
CA LEU A 434 10.75 11.11 1.54
C LEU A 434 9.54 11.97 1.87
N TYR A 435 8.31 11.43 1.95
CA TYR A 435 7.08 12.20 2.15
C TYR A 435 7.05 12.98 3.48
N ARG A 436 7.83 12.57 4.50
CA ARG A 436 7.94 13.31 5.79
C ARG A 436 9.05 14.36 5.82
N SER A 437 9.82 14.53 4.73
CA SER A 437 10.94 15.47 4.70
C SER A 437 10.45 16.91 4.88
N ARG A 438 11.16 17.68 5.70
CA ARG A 438 10.82 19.08 6.01
C ARG A 438 11.97 19.77 6.72
N GLU A 439 11.87 21.08 6.87
CA GLU A 439 12.70 21.82 7.83
C GLU A 439 12.22 21.48 9.24
N ALA A 440 13.13 20.99 10.08
CA ALA A 440 12.83 20.62 11.46
C ALA A 440 14.09 20.57 12.32
N ASP A 441 13.88 20.20 13.57
CA ASP A 441 14.93 19.82 14.50
C ASP A 441 15.62 18.52 14.02
N TYR A 442 16.94 18.55 13.90
CA TYR A 442 17.77 17.41 13.48
C TYR A 442 17.61 16.19 14.40
N ILE A 443 17.28 16.41 15.67
CA ILE A 443 17.00 15.36 16.65
C ILE A 443 15.87 14.44 16.22
N GLN A 444 14.94 14.92 15.38
CA GLN A 444 13.85 14.08 14.88
C GLN A 444 14.39 12.85 14.15
N ASP A 445 15.33 13.01 13.22
CA ASP A 445 15.91 11.89 12.48
C ASP A 445 16.73 10.97 13.40
N VAL A 446 17.50 11.53 14.34
CA VAL A 446 18.28 10.76 15.33
C VAL A 446 17.36 9.85 16.16
N SER A 447 16.28 10.42 16.71
CA SER A 447 15.34 9.66 17.54
C SER A 447 14.55 8.62 16.76
N VAL A 448 14.23 8.86 15.48
CA VAL A 448 13.56 7.88 14.62
C VAL A 448 14.52 6.73 14.32
N PHE A 449 15.77 7.04 13.97
CA PHE A 449 16.81 6.04 13.71
C PHE A 449 17.04 5.11 14.90
N ILE A 450 17.19 5.67 16.10
CA ILE A 450 17.40 4.90 17.33
C ILE A 450 16.21 3.98 17.62
N ALA A 451 14.99 4.49 17.56
CA ALA A 451 13.81 3.65 17.76
C ALA A 451 13.62 2.61 16.66
N SER A 452 14.05 2.91 15.42
CA SER A 452 14.04 1.97 14.30
C SER A 452 14.95 0.77 14.54
N ASN A 453 16.13 0.99 15.13
CA ASN A 453 17.05 -0.07 15.56
C ASN A 453 16.50 -0.83 16.77
N PHE A 454 15.97 -0.10 17.77
CA PHE A 454 15.43 -0.70 18.98
C PHE A 454 14.32 -1.69 18.66
N ARG A 455 13.34 -1.30 17.84
CA ARG A 455 12.14 -2.09 17.53
C ARG A 455 12.36 -3.25 16.56
N GLN A 456 13.59 -3.51 16.11
CA GLN A 456 13.87 -4.68 15.29
C GLN A 456 13.55 -5.94 16.12
N PRO A 457 12.68 -6.86 15.65
CA PRO A 457 12.23 -8.03 16.43
C PRO A 457 13.27 -9.15 16.38
N VAL A 458 14.53 -8.83 16.69
CA VAL A 458 15.67 -9.74 16.65
C VAL A 458 16.28 -9.80 18.04
N PHE A 459 16.35 -10.99 18.64
CA PHE A 459 16.74 -11.15 20.05
C PHE A 459 18.07 -11.88 20.24
N GLN A 460 18.80 -12.13 19.16
CA GLN A 460 20.14 -12.73 19.20
C GLN A 460 21.16 -11.69 19.66
N GLU A 461 21.97 -12.03 20.66
CA GLU A 461 22.93 -11.12 21.31
C GLU A 461 23.83 -10.39 20.31
N HIS A 462 24.53 -11.12 19.44
CA HIS A 462 25.43 -10.52 18.44
C HIS A 462 24.72 -9.55 17.46
N LEU A 463 23.44 -9.76 17.13
CA LEU A 463 22.68 -8.85 16.27
C LEU A 463 22.21 -7.61 17.06
N ARG A 464 21.85 -7.79 18.34
CA ARG A 464 21.55 -6.68 19.26
C ARG A 464 22.77 -5.81 19.51
N GLU A 465 23.96 -6.39 19.67
CA GLU A 465 25.21 -5.65 19.77
C GLU A 465 25.46 -4.77 18.54
N ARG A 466 25.20 -5.28 17.32
CA ARG A 466 25.30 -4.49 16.08
C ARG A 466 24.31 -3.33 16.05
N LEU A 467 23.03 -3.58 16.36
CA LEU A 467 21.99 -2.54 16.44
C LEU A 467 22.34 -1.46 17.49
N ASN A 468 22.83 -1.89 18.65
CA ASN A 468 23.25 -1.02 19.75
C ASN A 468 24.51 -0.21 19.36
N TRP A 469 25.43 -0.79 18.58
CA TRP A 469 26.60 -0.10 18.05
C TRP A 469 26.22 1.04 17.09
N PHE A 470 25.33 0.79 16.12
CA PHE A 470 24.80 1.84 15.24
C PHE A 470 24.04 2.92 16.01
N THR A 471 23.21 2.51 16.98
CA THR A 471 22.47 3.42 17.87
C THR A 471 23.42 4.35 18.63
N LYS A 472 24.47 3.78 19.23
CA LYS A 472 25.50 4.53 19.96
C LYS A 472 26.27 5.48 19.04
N GLY A 473 26.64 5.02 17.85
CA GLY A 473 27.34 5.82 16.84
C GLY A 473 26.53 7.05 16.44
N MET A 474 25.27 6.85 16.06
CA MET A 474 24.35 7.92 15.66
C MET A 474 24.13 8.93 16.79
N TYR A 475 23.90 8.46 18.01
CA TYR A 475 23.75 9.33 19.18
C TYR A 475 25.00 10.16 19.45
N GLN A 476 26.17 9.54 19.45
CA GLN A 476 27.42 10.25 19.74
C GLN A 476 27.76 11.27 18.66
N MET A 477 27.53 10.93 17.39
CA MET A 477 27.69 11.86 16.27
C MET A 477 26.76 13.08 16.42
N ALA A 478 25.48 12.85 16.72
CA ALA A 478 24.51 13.92 16.95
C ALA A 478 24.87 14.80 18.16
N LYS A 479 25.33 14.18 19.26
CA LYS A 479 25.77 14.89 20.46
C LYS A 479 27.01 15.75 20.20
N ASN A 480 27.98 15.24 19.44
CA ASN A 480 29.16 16.03 19.07
C ASN A 480 28.77 17.23 18.21
N PHE A 481 27.90 17.01 17.23
CA PHE A 481 27.34 18.10 16.41
C PHE A 481 26.62 19.14 17.27
N ALA A 482 25.79 18.72 18.24
CA ALA A 482 25.13 19.64 19.17
C ALA A 482 26.13 20.53 19.93
N VAL A 483 27.22 19.94 20.46
CA VAL A 483 28.28 20.66 21.15
C VAL A 483 28.96 21.68 20.23
N GLU A 484 29.29 21.28 19.00
CA GLU A 484 29.89 22.18 18.00
C GLU A 484 28.98 23.35 17.63
N GLN A 485 27.67 23.12 17.60
CA GLN A 485 26.68 24.16 17.28
C GLN A 485 26.23 25.00 18.49
N GLY A 486 26.76 24.73 19.70
CA GLY A 486 26.34 25.42 20.93
C GLY A 486 24.92 25.10 21.35
N ASP A 487 24.42 23.91 21.03
CA ASP A 487 23.06 23.49 21.30
C ASP A 487 22.91 22.87 22.69
N GLU A 488 22.74 23.72 23.69
CA GLU A 488 22.74 23.31 25.09
C GLU A 488 21.48 22.53 25.52
N THR A 489 20.42 22.50 24.69
CA THR A 489 19.14 21.84 25.01
C THR A 489 19.00 20.46 24.38
N PHE A 490 20.05 19.96 23.71
CA PHE A 490 20.06 18.71 22.96
C PHE A 490 19.54 17.52 23.78
N GLU A 491 20.09 17.27 24.97
CA GLU A 491 19.77 16.09 25.79
C GLU A 491 18.28 16.06 26.21
N LEU A 492 17.73 17.22 26.57
CA LEU A 492 16.32 17.36 26.98
C LEU A 492 15.37 17.15 25.78
N ARG A 493 15.67 17.77 24.63
CA ARG A 493 14.88 17.56 23.40
C ARG A 493 15.00 16.13 22.88
N MET A 494 16.17 15.50 23.02
CA MET A 494 16.38 14.10 22.68
C MET A 494 15.51 13.17 23.53
N ALA A 495 15.34 13.45 24.84
CA ALA A 495 14.43 12.68 25.69
C ALA A 495 12.97 12.75 25.20
N LEU A 496 12.48 13.95 24.87
CA LEU A 496 11.13 14.15 24.31
C LEU A 496 10.99 13.44 22.94
N ALA A 497 12.03 13.51 22.11
CA ALA A 497 12.04 12.89 20.79
C ALA A 497 12.01 11.36 20.87
N LEU A 498 12.80 10.76 21.76
CA LEU A 498 12.81 9.32 22.02
C LEU A 498 11.48 8.86 22.65
N ALA A 499 10.94 9.61 23.61
CA ALA A 499 9.63 9.32 24.17
C ALA A 499 8.57 9.25 23.08
N ARG A 500 8.58 10.19 22.14
CA ARG A 500 7.70 10.19 20.97
C ARG A 500 7.97 9.00 20.05
N SER A 501 9.22 8.72 19.70
CA SER A 501 9.56 7.59 18.84
C SER A 501 9.15 6.24 19.44
N PHE A 502 9.42 5.99 20.72
CA PHE A 502 9.06 4.75 21.40
C PHE A 502 7.54 4.58 21.50
N TYR A 503 6.83 5.60 22.02
CA TYR A 503 5.38 5.52 22.16
C TYR A 503 4.70 5.26 20.82
N THR A 504 5.06 6.03 19.79
CA THR A 504 4.40 5.93 18.49
C THR A 504 4.81 4.69 17.68
N SER A 505 5.92 4.02 18.05
CA SER A 505 6.34 2.76 17.44
C SER A 505 5.55 1.55 17.93
N THR A 506 4.97 1.62 19.12
CA THR A 506 4.18 0.52 19.72
C THR A 506 3.03 0.03 18.82
N ARG A 507 2.40 0.94 18.06
CA ARG A 507 1.32 0.61 17.11
C ARG A 507 1.73 -0.35 15.98
N PHE A 508 3.03 -0.58 15.81
CA PHE A 508 3.58 -1.45 14.78
C PHE A 508 4.17 -2.75 15.35
N GLU A 509 4.04 -2.96 16.66
CA GLU A 509 4.53 -4.14 17.37
C GLU A 509 3.34 -4.86 18.00
N LEU A 510 3.17 -6.16 17.68
CA LEU A 510 2.08 -6.98 18.21
C LEU A 510 2.51 -7.81 19.42
N ASN A 511 3.82 -8.00 19.62
CA ASN A 511 4.34 -8.58 20.85
C ASN A 511 4.13 -7.59 22.00
N ASN A 512 3.17 -7.89 22.88
CA ASN A 512 2.78 -7.00 23.96
C ASN A 512 3.93 -6.71 24.92
N ASP A 513 4.73 -7.72 25.30
CA ASP A 513 5.86 -7.51 26.23
C ASP A 513 6.87 -6.53 25.64
N PHE A 514 7.23 -6.72 24.36
CA PHE A 514 8.18 -5.85 23.68
C PHE A 514 7.62 -4.45 23.40
N ALA A 515 6.33 -4.34 23.07
CA ALA A 515 5.64 -3.06 22.94
C ALA A 515 5.58 -2.32 24.29
N ASN A 516 5.31 -3.03 25.38
CA ASN A 516 5.23 -2.49 26.73
C ASN A 516 6.59 -1.94 27.18
N GLU A 517 7.70 -2.61 26.85
CA GLU A 517 9.04 -2.10 27.09
C GLU A 517 9.29 -0.71 26.43
N MET A 518 8.77 -0.48 25.21
CA MET A 518 8.83 0.84 24.56
C MET A 518 7.90 1.86 25.22
N PHE A 519 6.68 1.46 25.55
CA PHE A 519 5.69 2.30 26.22
C PHE A 519 6.19 2.82 27.57
N LEU A 520 6.76 1.93 28.40
CA LEU A 520 7.32 2.27 29.70
C LEU A 520 8.53 3.19 29.58
N ARG A 521 9.43 2.96 28.61
CA ARG A 521 10.56 3.86 28.34
C ARG A 521 10.09 5.26 27.94
N SER A 522 9.03 5.35 27.15
CA SER A 522 8.43 6.63 26.80
C SER A 522 7.94 7.38 28.03
N HIS A 523 7.13 6.73 28.87
CA HIS A 523 6.61 7.34 30.10
C HIS A 523 7.73 7.75 31.06
N PHE A 524 8.73 6.87 31.24
CA PHE A 524 9.90 7.17 32.05
C PHE A 524 10.65 8.43 31.57
N LEU A 525 10.84 8.59 30.27
CA LEU A 525 11.49 9.78 29.71
C LEU A 525 10.64 11.04 29.93
N LEU A 526 9.33 10.96 29.73
CA LEU A 526 8.41 12.07 29.99
C LEU A 526 8.41 12.49 31.47
N GLU A 527 8.35 11.52 32.38
CA GLU A 527 8.42 11.76 33.83
C GLU A 527 9.77 12.36 34.24
N LYS A 528 10.87 11.91 33.63
CA LYS A 528 12.20 12.49 33.84
C LYS A 528 12.29 13.94 33.38
N VAL A 529 11.73 14.26 32.22
CA VAL A 529 11.65 15.64 31.72
C VAL A 529 10.81 16.49 32.67
N LEU A 530 9.65 15.99 33.09
CA LEU A 530 8.77 16.71 34.01
C LEU A 530 9.44 16.97 35.37
N ALA A 531 10.14 15.98 35.93
CA ALA A 531 10.87 16.13 37.19
C ALA A 531 12.05 17.12 37.11
N HIS A 532 12.45 17.52 35.90
CA HIS A 532 13.52 18.50 35.68
C HIS A 532 13.01 19.92 35.45
N GLN A 533 11.68 20.15 35.45
CA GLN A 533 11.07 21.42 35.05
C GLN A 533 11.57 22.67 35.82
N ASP A 534 12.04 22.50 37.06
CA ASP A 534 12.48 23.60 37.92
C ASP A 534 14.00 23.82 37.91
N LYS A 535 14.73 23.18 36.98
CA LYS A 535 16.19 23.23 36.85
C LYS A 535 16.60 23.80 35.48
N PRO A 536 17.80 24.38 35.34
CA PRO A 536 18.31 24.80 34.04
C PRO A 536 18.31 23.64 33.02
N TRP A 537 17.76 23.86 31.83
CA TRP A 537 17.59 22.83 30.79
C TRP A 537 18.91 22.17 30.39
N GLN A 538 19.99 22.94 30.39
CA GLN A 538 21.35 22.49 30.07
C GLN A 538 21.90 21.43 31.02
N THR A 539 21.33 21.32 32.22
CA THR A 539 21.77 20.36 33.24
C THR A 539 21.06 19.01 33.12
N PHE A 540 20.11 18.87 32.20
CA PHE A 540 19.44 17.61 31.95
C PHE A 540 20.42 16.60 31.31
N SER A 541 20.36 15.35 31.74
CA SER A 541 21.16 14.26 31.18
C SER A 541 20.26 13.11 30.78
N LEU A 542 20.35 12.69 29.51
CA LEU A 542 19.61 11.55 28.99
C LEU A 542 20.20 10.25 29.56
N PRO A 543 19.38 9.37 30.15
CA PRO A 543 19.84 8.05 30.57
C PRO A 543 20.22 7.19 29.36
N SER A 544 21.51 6.93 29.16
CA SER A 544 22.01 6.24 27.96
C SER A 544 21.42 4.84 27.76
N GLY A 545 21.17 4.11 28.84
CA GLY A 545 20.59 2.75 28.81
C GLY A 545 19.19 2.69 28.17
N ILE A 546 18.47 3.80 28.06
CA ILE A 546 17.12 3.84 27.49
C ILE A 546 17.10 3.48 25.99
N MET A 547 18.22 3.65 25.30
CA MET A 547 18.33 3.48 23.85
C MET A 547 18.58 2.02 23.43
N TYR A 548 18.87 1.14 24.39
CA TYR A 548 19.28 -0.24 24.13
C TYR A 548 18.23 -1.22 24.66
N TYR A 549 18.00 -2.29 23.89
CA TYR A 549 17.15 -3.42 24.30
C TYR A 549 17.99 -4.52 24.95
#